data_AF-A0A8S0Q5U5-F1
#
_entry.id   AF-A0A8S0Q5U5-F1
#
_cell.length_a   1.000
_cell.length_b   1.000
_cell.length_c   1.000
_cell.angle_alpha   90.00
_cell.angle_beta   90.00
_cell.angle_gamma   90.00
#
_symmetry.space_group_name_H-M   'P 1'
#
loop_
_entity.id
_entity.type
_entity.pdbx_description
1 polymer ?
#
loop_
_entity_poly.entity_id
_entity_poly.type
_entity_poly.pdbx_seq_one_letter_code
_entity_poly.pdbx_strand_id
1 'polypeptide(L)'
;MYPPGIRPKLCLASRSGPIDQVVYPPGIRPKLCLATRSGPIDQVVYPPGIRPKLCLGTRSGPIDQVVYPPGIRPKLCLATRSGPIDQVVYPPGIRPKLCLPTRSGPID
;
A
#
# COMPACT_ATOMS: atom_id res chain seq x y z
N MET A 1 -5.76 -0.55 18.30
CA MET A 1 -4.29 -0.61 18.05
C MET A 1 -3.88 -2.08 18.15
N TYR A 2 -3.32 -2.69 17.09
CA TYR A 2 -2.91 -4.10 17.11
C TYR A 2 -1.55 -4.26 17.83
N PRO A 3 -1.35 -5.28 18.69
CA PRO A 3 -0.08 -5.48 19.35
C PRO A 3 1.05 -5.85 18.36
N PRO A 4 2.31 -5.46 18.64
CA PRO A 4 3.45 -5.81 17.81
C PRO A 4 3.67 -7.33 17.77
N GLY A 5 4.03 -7.86 16.59
CA GLY A 5 4.41 -9.27 16.43
C GLY A 5 3.29 -10.20 15.92
N ILE A 6 2.08 -9.71 15.64
CA ILE A 6 1.03 -10.54 15.03
C ILE A 6 1.46 -10.96 13.61
N ARG A 7 1.39 -12.27 13.35
CA ARG A 7 1.59 -12.91 12.04
C ARG A 7 0.28 -13.49 11.52
N PRO A 8 -0.72 -12.67 11.19
CA PRO A 8 -2.00 -13.20 10.72
C PRO A 8 -1.79 -13.87 9.37
N LYS A 9 -2.56 -14.90 9.02
CA LYS A 9 -2.44 -15.51 7.68
C LYS A 9 -2.81 -14.49 6.59
N LEU A 10 -3.81 -13.65 6.87
CA LEU A 10 -4.42 -12.72 5.94
C LEU A 10 -4.65 -11.36 6.61
N CYS A 11 -4.39 -10.28 5.87
CA CYS A 11 -4.83 -8.93 6.20
C CYS A 11 -5.72 -8.41 5.07
N LEU A 12 -6.94 -8.01 5.38
CA LEU A 12 -7.84 -7.35 4.43
C LEU A 12 -8.12 -5.92 4.89
N ALA A 13 -8.17 -5.00 3.94
CA ALA A 13 -8.64 -3.65 4.16
C ALA A 13 -9.50 -3.21 2.97
N SER A 14 -10.75 -2.82 3.23
CA SER A 14 -11.65 -2.26 2.23
C SER A 14 -12.16 -0.92 2.74
N ARG A 15 -12.08 0.13 1.92
CA ARG A 15 -12.57 1.47 2.31
C ARG A 15 -13.11 2.22 1.10
N SER A 16 -14.21 2.93 1.31
CA SER A 16 -14.88 3.76 0.30
C SER A 16 -15.16 5.15 0.85
N GLY A 17 -14.95 6.17 0.03
CA GLY A 17 -15.13 7.58 0.40
C GLY A 17 -13.80 8.33 0.54
N PRO A 18 -13.86 9.65 0.78
CA PRO A 18 -12.66 10.47 1.00
C PRO A 18 -11.92 9.99 2.25
N ILE A 19 -10.58 9.96 2.18
CA ILE A 19 -9.75 9.60 3.31
C ILE A 19 -8.55 10.54 3.39
N ASP A 20 -8.48 11.34 4.45
CA ASP A 20 -7.36 12.26 4.67
C ASP A 20 -6.02 11.51 4.78
N GLN A 21 -5.99 10.44 5.59
CA GLN A 21 -4.78 9.66 5.79
C GLN A 21 -5.04 8.16 5.93
N VAL A 22 -4.16 7.37 5.32
CA VAL A 22 -4.09 5.94 5.60
C VAL A 22 -2.74 5.54 6.17
N VAL A 23 -2.75 5.07 7.42
CA VAL A 23 -1.60 4.52 8.13
C VAL A 23 -1.85 3.04 8.41
N TYR A 24 -0.89 2.18 8.06
CA TYR A 24 -0.93 0.76 8.45
C TYR A 24 -0.18 0.55 9.77
N PRO A 25 -0.47 -0.53 10.53
CA PRO A 25 0.26 -0.84 11.76
C PRO A 25 1.66 -1.39 11.46
N PRO A 26 2.70 -1.00 12.23
CA PRO A 26 4.04 -1.58 12.10
C PRO A 26 4.09 -3.05 12.55
N GLY A 27 5.07 -3.80 12.05
CA GLY A 27 5.38 -5.14 12.57
C GLY A 27 4.42 -6.26 12.16
N ILE A 28 3.40 -6.00 11.34
CA ILE A 28 2.51 -7.05 10.81
C ILE A 28 3.20 -7.77 9.64
N ARG A 29 3.25 -9.10 9.72
CA ARG A 29 3.89 -9.96 8.70
C ARG A 29 2.92 -11.03 8.20
N PRO A 30 1.88 -10.65 7.43
CA PRO A 30 0.92 -11.63 6.97
C PRO A 30 1.47 -12.44 5.81
N LYS A 31 0.89 -13.61 5.54
CA LYS A 31 1.23 -14.32 4.29
C LYS A 31 0.70 -13.53 3.08
N LEU A 32 -0.52 -13.01 3.20
CA LEU A 32 -1.21 -12.27 2.16
C LEU A 32 -1.80 -10.96 2.72
N CYS A 33 -1.57 -9.85 2.02
CA CYS A 33 -2.29 -8.58 2.20
C CYS A 33 -3.18 -8.33 0.99
N LEU A 34 -4.45 -8.02 1.23
CA LEU A 34 -5.39 -7.54 0.23
C LEU A 34 -5.93 -6.17 0.65
N ALA A 35 -5.82 -5.17 -0.22
CA ALA A 35 -6.34 -3.83 0.05
C ALA A 35 -7.15 -3.31 -1.15
N THR A 36 -8.40 -2.89 -0.91
CA THR A 36 -9.27 -2.27 -1.90
C THR A 36 -9.69 -0.89 -1.42
N ARG A 37 -9.51 0.15 -2.24
CA ARG A 37 -9.92 1.51 -1.89
C ARG A 37 -10.58 2.24 -3.05
N SER A 38 -11.63 2.99 -2.75
CA SER A 38 -12.27 3.90 -3.68
C SER A 38 -12.48 5.28 -3.06
N GLY A 39 -12.13 6.34 -3.80
CA GLY A 39 -12.28 7.74 -3.37
C GLY A 39 -10.97 8.53 -3.37
N PRO A 40 -11.04 9.86 -3.25
CA PRO A 40 -9.87 10.73 -3.16
C PRO A 40 -9.16 10.55 -1.82
N ILE A 41 -7.82 10.62 -1.83
CA ILE A 41 -7.02 10.35 -0.64
C ILE A 41 -5.81 11.28 -0.60
N ASP A 42 -5.76 12.14 0.40
CA ASP A 42 -4.71 13.15 0.48
C ASP A 42 -3.35 12.48 0.73
N GLN A 43 -3.28 11.55 1.70
CA GLN A 43 -2.00 10.92 2.03
C GLN A 43 -2.06 9.42 2.29
N VAL A 44 -1.09 8.70 1.74
CA VAL A 44 -0.85 7.28 2.02
C VAL A 44 0.53 7.08 2.64
N VAL A 45 0.56 6.59 3.88
CA VAL A 45 1.79 6.31 4.62
C VAL A 45 1.87 4.82 4.94
N TYR A 46 2.90 4.16 4.45
CA TYR A 46 3.21 2.79 4.87
C TYR A 46 4.16 2.84 6.09
N PRO A 47 4.01 1.96 7.09
CA PRO A 47 4.94 1.84 8.21
C PRO A 47 6.12 0.91 7.87
N PRO A 48 7.28 1.08 8.55
CA PRO A 48 8.42 0.18 8.38
C PRO A 48 8.09 -1.24 8.87
N GLY A 49 8.81 -2.23 8.33
CA GLY A 49 8.75 -3.61 8.82
C GLY A 49 7.58 -4.46 8.29
N ILE A 50 6.77 -3.94 7.37
CA ILE A 50 5.79 -4.73 6.61
C ILE A 50 6.51 -5.67 5.63
N ARG A 51 6.36 -6.99 5.83
CA ARG A 51 7.01 -8.02 5.01
C ARG A 51 6.07 -9.18 4.64
N PRO A 52 5.00 -8.94 3.88
CA PRO A 52 4.14 -9.99 3.41
C PRO A 52 4.82 -10.83 2.32
N LYS A 53 4.39 -12.08 2.16
CA LYS A 53 4.82 -12.86 0.99
C LYS A 53 4.19 -12.29 -0.28
N LEU A 54 2.89 -11.97 -0.22
CA LEU A 54 2.11 -11.41 -1.33
C LEU A 54 1.34 -10.17 -0.89
N CYS A 55 1.46 -9.09 -1.65
CA CYS A 55 0.63 -7.90 -1.57
C CYS A 55 -0.23 -7.79 -2.82
N LEU A 56 -1.54 -7.62 -2.64
CA LEU A 56 -2.49 -7.32 -3.70
C LEU A 56 -3.24 -6.03 -3.30
N GLY A 57 -3.18 -5.02 -4.17
CA GLY A 57 -3.83 -3.73 -3.94
C GLY A 57 -4.63 -3.30 -5.15
N THR A 58 -5.88 -2.91 -4.95
CA THR A 58 -6.70 -2.24 -5.96
C THR A 58 -7.11 -0.88 -5.42
N ARG A 59 -6.87 0.19 -6.19
CA ARG A 59 -7.30 1.54 -5.81
C ARG A 59 -7.92 2.27 -6.98
N SER A 60 -9.01 2.99 -6.72
CA SER A 60 -9.61 3.97 -7.62
C SER A 60 -9.76 5.34 -6.95
N GLY A 61 -9.44 6.41 -7.68
CA GLY A 61 -9.49 7.79 -7.21
C GLY A 61 -8.12 8.47 -7.12
N PRO A 62 -8.09 9.81 -7.10
CA PRO A 62 -6.85 10.58 -7.04
C PRO A 62 -6.13 10.40 -5.70
N ILE A 63 -4.81 10.61 -5.72
CA ILE A 63 -3.98 10.64 -4.51
C ILE A 63 -3.04 11.84 -4.57
N ASP A 64 -3.04 12.68 -3.55
CA ASP A 64 -2.14 13.83 -3.56
C ASP A 64 -0.71 13.36 -3.24
N GLN A 65 -0.55 12.51 -2.21
CA GLN A 65 0.77 12.06 -1.80
C GLN A 65 0.83 10.58 -1.39
N VAL A 66 1.86 9.89 -1.88
CA VAL A 66 2.24 8.54 -1.43
C VAL A 66 3.64 8.57 -0.84
N VAL A 67 3.77 8.19 0.44
CA VAL A 67 5.04 8.07 1.15
C VAL A 67 5.30 6.62 1.50
N TYR A 68 6.35 6.06 0.91
CA TYR A 68 6.86 4.76 1.32
C TYR A 68 7.87 4.92 2.49
N PRO A 69 7.99 3.96 3.40
CA PRO A 69 9.01 3.86 4.43
C PRO A 69 10.17 2.95 3.97
N PRO A 70 11.35 3.06 4.59
CA PRO A 70 12.45 2.15 4.33
C PRO A 70 12.11 0.72 4.76
N GLY A 71 12.66 -0.27 4.05
CA GLY A 71 12.61 -1.67 4.47
C GLY A 71 11.33 -2.45 4.12
N ILE A 72 10.50 -1.93 3.21
CA ILE A 72 9.42 -2.71 2.57
C ILE A 72 10.03 -3.75 1.63
N ARG A 73 9.75 -5.03 1.90
CA ARG A 73 10.32 -6.16 1.14
C ARG A 73 9.31 -7.29 0.94
N PRO A 74 8.23 -7.09 0.17
CA PRO A 74 7.38 -8.19 -0.24
C PRO A 74 8.11 -9.10 -1.23
N LYS A 75 7.78 -10.40 -1.25
CA LYS A 75 8.29 -11.26 -2.34
C LYS A 75 7.60 -10.90 -3.65
N LEU A 76 6.28 -10.72 -3.61
CA LEU A 76 5.49 -10.34 -4.77
C LEU A 76 4.52 -9.21 -4.40
N CYS A 77 4.44 -8.19 -5.25
CA CYS A 77 3.48 -7.10 -5.13
C CYS A 77 2.75 -6.92 -6.46
N LEU A 78 1.42 -7.00 -6.44
CA LEU A 78 0.53 -6.65 -7.54
C LEU A 78 -0.32 -5.46 -7.09
N ALA A 79 -0.29 -4.38 -7.85
CA ALA A 79 -1.04 -3.18 -7.53
C ALA A 79 -1.74 -2.65 -8.77
N THR A 80 -3.06 -2.62 -8.77
CA THR A 80 -3.87 -1.96 -9.79
C THR A 80 -4.33 -0.61 -9.26
N ARG A 81 -4.07 0.46 -9.99
CA ARG A 81 -4.51 1.80 -9.64
C ARG A 81 -5.19 2.48 -10.81
N SER A 82 -6.33 3.13 -10.55
CA SER A 82 -6.93 4.10 -11.45
C SER A 82 -7.05 5.48 -10.80
N GLY A 83 -6.72 6.53 -11.55
CA GLY A 83 -6.65 7.91 -11.08
C GLY A 83 -5.21 8.46 -11.01
N PRO A 84 -5.07 9.81 -10.98
CA PRO A 84 -3.78 10.48 -10.93
C PRO A 84 -3.11 10.38 -9.55
N ILE A 85 -1.81 10.66 -9.52
CA ILE A 85 -1.04 10.84 -8.29
C ILE A 85 -0.16 12.06 -8.46
N ASP A 86 -0.25 13.01 -7.54
CA ASP A 86 0.51 14.25 -7.67
C ASP A 86 1.96 14.06 -7.21
N GLN A 87 2.16 13.30 -6.12
CA GLN A 87 3.49 13.08 -5.56
C GLN A 87 3.73 11.66 -5.05
N VAL A 88 4.91 11.11 -5.36
CA VAL A 88 5.40 9.85 -4.78
C VAL A 88 6.79 10.03 -4.19
N VAL A 89 6.95 9.67 -2.92
CA VAL A 89 8.22 9.73 -2.18
C VAL A 89 8.71 8.31 -1.88
N TYR A 90 9.89 7.99 -2.41
CA TYR A 90 10.57 6.71 -2.19
C TYR A 90 11.82 6.89 -1.31
N PRO A 91 11.84 6.37 -0.07
CA PRO A 91 13.07 6.26 0.70
C PRO A 91 13.94 5.10 0.20
N PRO A 92 15.24 5.10 0.55
CA PRO A 92 16.14 4.02 0.21
C PRO A 92 15.68 2.67 0.80
N GLY A 93 15.93 1.59 0.05
CA GLY A 93 15.76 0.22 0.55
C GLY A 93 14.40 -0.44 0.29
N ILE A 94 13.59 0.09 -0.62
CA ILE A 94 12.43 -0.60 -1.19
C ILE A 94 12.95 -1.60 -2.23
N ARG A 95 12.81 -2.90 -1.94
CA ARG A 95 13.32 -3.98 -2.81
C ARG A 95 12.35 -5.15 -2.82
N PRO A 96 11.25 -5.09 -3.59
CA PRO A 96 10.46 -6.28 -3.88
C PRO A 96 11.28 -7.25 -4.74
N LYS A 97 11.05 -8.57 -4.63
CA LYS A 97 11.63 -9.51 -5.61
C LYS A 97 10.95 -9.37 -6.97
N LEU A 98 9.65 -9.12 -6.98
CA LEU A 98 8.87 -8.83 -8.17
C LEU A 98 7.72 -7.88 -7.80
N CYS A 99 7.56 -6.82 -8.57
CA CYS A 99 6.46 -5.85 -8.40
C CYS A 99 5.86 -5.54 -9.77
N LEU A 100 4.55 -5.78 -9.91
CA LEU A 100 3.78 -5.52 -11.13
C LEU A 100 2.72 -4.46 -10.83
N PRO A 101 3.07 -3.17 -10.98
CA PRO A 101 2.07 -2.10 -10.95
C PRO A 101 1.34 -2.02 -12.30
N THR A 102 0.02 -1.93 -12.25
CA THR A 102 -0.84 -1.61 -13.38
C THR A 102 -1.51 -0.28 -13.09
N ARG A 103 -1.32 0.72 -13.97
CA ARG A 103 -2.04 2.00 -13.90
C ARG A 103 -3.05 2.02 -15.04
N SER A 104 -4.33 2.21 -14.72
CA SER A 104 -5.41 2.42 -15.69
C SER A 104 -5.97 3.83 -15.53
N GLY A 105 -5.66 4.70 -16.49
CA GLY A 105 -6.06 6.12 -16.48
C GLY A 105 -4.99 6.99 -17.15
N PRO A 106 -5.30 8.26 -17.47
CA PRO A 106 -4.35 9.15 -18.11
C PRO A 106 -3.07 9.31 -17.26
N ILE A 107 -1.94 9.31 -17.96
CA ILE A 107 -0.65 9.74 -17.44
C ILE A 107 -0.59 11.22 -17.81
N ASP A 108 -0.98 12.08 -16.88
CA ASP A 108 -0.55 13.47 -16.92
C ASP A 108 0.88 13.56 -16.37
#